data_AF-A0A9Q1FI90-F1
#
_entry.id   AF-A0A9Q1FI90-F1
#
_cell.length_a   1.000
_cell.length_b   1.000
_cell.length_c   1.000
_cell.angle_alpha   90.00
_cell.angle_beta   90.00
_cell.angle_gamma   90.00
#
_symmetry.space_group_name_H-M   'P 1'
#
loop_
_entity.id
_entity.type
_entity.pdbx_description
1 polymer ?
#
loop_
_entity_poly.entity_id
_entity_poly.type
_entity_poly.pdbx_seq_one_letter_code
_entity_poly.pdbx_strand_id
1 'polypeptide(L)'
;MELPFRKGWDAQHGGLFYFTDVDGHCPTQLEWSMKLWWPHCEALIAFLMAYAQHREPALLDRFTQVYDYTFSHFPDAEHGEWFGYLSQQGSVVLDFKGGPFKGFFHVPRCLYMCERLLDGLIEQPCDP
;
A
#
# COMPACT_ATOMS: atom_id res chain seq x y z
N MET A 1 -5.93 2.25 -12.64
CA MET A 1 -5.75 1.94 -11.20
C MET A 1 -7.04 1.99 -10.40
N GLU A 2 -8.02 2.80 -10.78
CA GLU A 2 -9.22 3.00 -9.96
C GLU A 2 -10.03 1.72 -9.72
N LEU A 3 -10.18 0.85 -10.72
CA LEU A 3 -11.01 -0.36 -10.57
C LEU A 3 -10.43 -1.37 -9.54
N PRO A 4 -9.14 -1.78 -9.60
CA PRO A 4 -8.54 -2.60 -8.56
C PRO A 4 -8.61 -1.97 -7.18
N PHE A 5 -8.31 -0.67 -7.06
CA PHE A 5 -8.33 0.01 -5.76
C PHE A 5 -9.73 0.06 -5.16
N ARG A 6 -10.73 0.47 -5.94
CA ARG A 6 -12.12 0.56 -5.49
C ARG A 6 -12.69 -0.79 -5.05
N LYS A 7 -12.34 -1.88 -5.75
CA LYS A 7 -12.78 -3.24 -5.37
C LYS A 7 -11.97 -3.83 -4.21
N GLY A 8 -10.69 -3.48 -4.10
CA GLY A 8 -9.78 -4.06 -3.13
C GLY A 8 -9.76 -3.33 -1.78
N TRP A 9 -10.14 -2.06 -1.72
CA TRP A 9 -10.10 -1.29 -0.48
C TRP A 9 -11.21 -1.70 0.49
N ASP A 10 -10.83 -2.08 1.70
CA ASP A 10 -11.74 -2.36 2.81
C ASP A 10 -12.25 -1.03 3.38
N ALA A 11 -13.49 -0.66 3.05
CA ALA A 11 -14.09 0.58 3.52
C ALA A 11 -14.35 0.60 5.04
N GLN A 12 -14.39 -0.55 5.72
CA GLN A 12 -14.68 -0.65 7.14
C GLN A 12 -13.41 -0.52 7.99
N HIS A 13 -12.32 -1.15 7.58
CA HIS A 13 -11.07 -1.20 8.38
C HIS A 13 -9.89 -0.47 7.71
N GLY A 14 -10.06 0.04 6.49
CA GLY A 14 -8.97 0.56 5.69
C GLY A 14 -8.07 -0.55 5.12
N GLY A 15 -7.20 -0.18 4.18
CA GLY A 15 -6.24 -1.10 3.57
C GLY A 15 -6.85 -2.01 2.50
N LEU A 16 -5.98 -2.59 1.69
CA LEU A 16 -6.35 -3.48 0.59
C LEU A 16 -6.51 -4.92 1.08
N PHE A 17 -7.61 -5.57 0.70
CA PHE A 17 -7.75 -7.02 0.78
C PHE A 17 -6.65 -7.72 -0.01
N TYR A 18 -6.22 -8.89 0.47
CA TYR A 18 -5.20 -9.67 -0.22
C TYR A 18 -5.77 -10.40 -1.45
N PHE A 19 -6.97 -10.97 -1.33
CA PHE A 19 -7.67 -11.62 -2.43
C PHE A 19 -9.13 -11.15 -2.49
N THR A 20 -9.67 -11.09 -3.71
CA THR A 20 -11.10 -10.82 -3.97
C THR A 20 -11.61 -11.76 -5.06
N ASP A 21 -12.88 -12.09 -5.00
CA ASP A 21 -13.56 -12.83 -6.06
C ASP A 21 -14.15 -11.84 -7.09
N VAL A 22 -14.03 -12.17 -8.38
CA VAL A 22 -14.46 -11.26 -9.45
C VAL A 22 -15.99 -11.08 -9.49
N ASP A 23 -16.72 -12.13 -9.10
CA ASP A 23 -18.18 -12.18 -9.05
C ASP A 23 -18.74 -11.80 -7.68
N GLY A 24 -17.86 -11.52 -6.70
CA GLY A 24 -18.23 -11.09 -5.36
C GLY A 24 -18.61 -12.23 -4.41
N HIS A 25 -18.30 -13.48 -4.75
CA HIS A 25 -18.44 -14.59 -3.82
C HIS A 25 -17.37 -14.56 -2.73
N CYS A 26 -17.54 -15.38 -1.69
CA CYS A 26 -16.51 -15.54 -0.66
C CYS A 26 -15.25 -16.18 -1.27
N PRO A 27 -14.07 -15.55 -1.19
CA PRO A 27 -12.83 -16.15 -1.68
C PRO A 27 -12.49 -17.46 -0.94
N THR A 28 -11.78 -18.36 -1.61
CA THR A 28 -11.40 -19.66 -1.04
C THR A 28 -10.13 -19.62 -0.20
N GLN A 29 -9.26 -18.64 -0.43
CA GLN A 29 -8.03 -18.41 0.33
C GLN A 29 -8.38 -17.98 1.74
N LEU A 30 -7.86 -18.65 2.76
CA LEU A 30 -8.18 -18.35 4.17
C LEU A 30 -7.69 -16.95 4.57
N GLU A 31 -6.62 -16.49 3.95
CA GLU A 31 -5.97 -15.22 4.16
C GLU A 31 -6.54 -14.07 3.30
N TRP A 32 -7.65 -14.27 2.59
CA TRP A 32 -8.18 -13.30 1.62
C TRP A 32 -8.38 -11.90 2.20
N SER A 33 -8.79 -11.82 3.47
CA SER A 33 -9.09 -10.56 4.15
C SER A 33 -7.88 -9.92 4.85
N MET A 34 -6.73 -10.60 4.87
CA MET A 34 -5.51 -10.08 5.49
C MET A 34 -5.00 -8.84 4.75
N LYS A 35 -4.27 -7.99 5.48
CA LYS A 35 -3.66 -6.77 4.94
C LYS A 35 -2.15 -7.00 4.91
N LEU A 36 -1.61 -7.26 3.72
CA LEU A 36 -0.18 -7.52 3.54
C LEU A 36 0.57 -6.22 3.24
N TRP A 37 1.86 -6.15 3.61
CA TRP A 37 2.69 -4.97 3.37
C TRP A 37 2.84 -4.65 1.86
N TRP A 38 3.07 -5.66 1.03
CA TRP A 38 3.51 -5.45 -0.35
C TRP A 38 2.42 -4.86 -1.26
N PRO A 39 1.12 -5.23 -1.20
CA PRO A 39 0.11 -4.57 -2.03
C PRO A 39 0.01 -3.08 -1.74
N HIS A 40 0.24 -2.68 -0.49
CA HIS A 40 0.26 -1.28 -0.08
C HIS A 40 1.52 -0.56 -0.59
N CYS A 41 2.70 -1.18 -0.49
CA CYS A 41 3.92 -0.69 -1.14
C CYS A 41 3.70 -0.42 -2.64
N GLU A 42 3.11 -1.37 -3.37
CA GLU A 42 2.87 -1.21 -4.80
C GLU A 42 1.84 -0.13 -5.11
N ALA A 43 0.78 -0.02 -4.30
CA ALA A 43 -0.22 1.03 -4.46
C ALA A 43 0.38 2.43 -4.24
N LEU A 44 1.29 2.60 -3.26
CA LEU A 44 2.02 3.86 -3.06
C LEU A 44 2.81 4.25 -4.31
N ILE A 45 3.63 3.34 -4.83
CA ILE A 45 4.42 3.58 -6.05
C ILE A 45 3.49 3.92 -7.22
N ALA A 46 2.43 3.14 -7.41
CA ALA A 46 1.57 3.25 -8.58
C ALA A 46 0.78 4.57 -8.61
N PHE A 47 0.16 4.96 -7.49
CA PHE A 47 -0.57 6.23 -7.41
C PHE A 47 0.34 7.44 -7.54
N LEU A 48 1.49 7.42 -6.86
CA LEU A 48 2.44 8.52 -6.94
C LEU A 48 3.05 8.64 -8.34
N MET A 49 3.37 7.52 -8.99
CA MET A 49 3.88 7.51 -10.37
C MET A 49 2.83 8.04 -11.35
N ALA A 50 1.56 7.68 -11.19
CA ALA A 50 0.52 8.19 -12.06
C ALA A 50 0.24 9.68 -11.82
N TYR A 51 0.27 10.15 -10.56
CA TYR A 51 0.22 11.58 -10.27
C TYR A 51 1.42 12.31 -10.90
N ALA A 52 2.61 11.70 -10.84
CA ALA A 52 3.82 12.18 -11.49
C ALA A 52 3.72 12.27 -13.03
N GLN A 53 2.75 11.60 -13.67
CA GLN A 53 2.53 11.65 -15.12
C GLN A 53 1.34 12.54 -15.51
N HIS A 54 0.23 12.42 -14.78
CA HIS A 54 -1.05 12.99 -15.19
C HIS A 54 -1.45 14.24 -14.41
N ARG A 55 -0.85 14.48 -13.23
CA ARG A 55 -1.15 15.62 -12.35
C ARG A 55 -2.64 15.74 -11.94
N GLU A 56 -3.38 14.63 -11.96
CA GLU A 56 -4.77 14.60 -11.50
C GLU A 56 -4.81 14.58 -9.96
N PRO A 57 -5.43 15.57 -9.28
CA PRO A 57 -5.43 15.67 -7.82
C PRO A 57 -5.98 14.42 -7.11
N ALA A 58 -6.99 13.77 -7.70
CA ALA A 58 -7.57 12.54 -7.16
C ALA A 58 -6.54 11.40 -7.02
N LEU A 59 -5.49 11.35 -7.85
CA LEU A 59 -4.41 10.37 -7.72
C LEU A 59 -3.54 10.64 -6.49
N LEU A 60 -3.30 11.92 -6.18
CA LEU A 60 -2.58 12.30 -4.97
C LEU A 60 -3.42 12.04 -3.72
N ASP A 61 -4.73 12.30 -3.77
CA ASP A 61 -5.64 11.95 -2.67
C ASP A 61 -5.62 10.44 -2.38
N ARG A 62 -5.61 9.61 -3.43
CA ARG A 62 -5.48 8.15 -3.31
C ARG A 62 -4.13 7.73 -2.77
N PHE A 63 -3.04 8.33 -3.23
CA PHE A 63 -1.71 8.12 -2.65
C PHE A 63 -1.71 8.43 -1.15
N THR A 64 -2.23 9.59 -0.74
CA THR A 64 -2.32 10.01 0.65
C THR A 64 -3.14 9.02 1.48
N GLN A 65 -4.30 8.57 0.98
CA GLN A 65 -5.13 7.56 1.63
C GLN A 65 -4.36 6.24 1.89
N VAL A 66 -3.59 5.77 0.90
CA VAL A 66 -2.76 4.57 1.05
C VAL A 66 -1.59 4.83 2.00
N TYR A 67 -0.96 6.00 1.91
CA TYR A 67 0.16 6.41 2.75
C TYR A 67 -0.22 6.41 4.23
N ASP A 68 -1.31 7.10 4.57
CA ASP A 68 -1.79 7.22 5.94
C ASP A 68 -2.07 5.85 6.55
N TYR A 69 -2.75 4.96 5.80
CA TYR A 69 -2.98 3.59 6.27
C TYR A 69 -1.66 2.82 6.42
N THR A 70 -0.79 2.88 5.41
CA THR A 70 0.43 2.06 5.38
C THR A 70 1.37 2.42 6.53
N PHE A 71 1.63 3.72 6.71
CA PHE A 71 2.56 4.21 7.72
C PHE A 71 2.02 4.15 9.15
N SER A 72 0.71 4.05 9.34
CA SER A 72 0.11 3.86 10.67
C SER A 72 0.03 2.39 11.12
N HIS A 73 0.10 1.42 10.20
CA HIS A 73 -0.17 0.01 10.52
C HIS A 73 1.05 -0.92 10.37
N PHE A 74 1.91 -0.71 9.36
CA PHE A 74 2.99 -1.66 9.08
C PHE A 74 4.32 -1.35 9.77
N PRO A 75 4.79 -0.09 9.88
CA PRO A 75 6.08 0.19 10.51
C PRO A 75 6.16 -0.28 11.97
N ASP A 76 7.24 -0.97 12.30
CA ASP A 76 7.60 -1.22 13.69
C ASP A 76 8.58 -0.15 14.16
N ALA A 77 8.08 0.80 14.95
CA ALA A 77 8.88 1.89 15.48
C ALA A 77 9.92 1.45 16.52
N GLU A 78 9.77 0.27 17.13
CA GLU A 78 10.66 -0.22 18.18
C GLU A 78 11.90 -0.91 17.59
N HIS A 79 11.71 -1.81 16.62
CA HIS A 79 12.80 -2.63 16.06
C HIS A 79 13.20 -2.25 14.64
N GLY A 80 12.49 -1.30 14.02
CA GLY A 80 12.66 -0.94 12.63
C GLY A 80 12.05 -1.95 11.66
N GLU A 81 12.05 -1.57 10.38
CA GLU A 81 11.37 -2.29 9.30
C GLU A 81 9.85 -2.40 9.54
N TRP A 82 9.13 -3.12 8.68
CA TRP A 82 7.68 -3.20 8.64
C TRP A 82 7.21 -4.62 8.91
N PHE A 83 6.15 -4.80 9.69
CA PHE A 83 5.43 -6.06 9.73
C PHE A 83 4.92 -6.44 8.34
N GLY A 84 4.89 -7.74 8.05
CA GLY A 84 4.37 -8.23 6.78
C GLY A 84 2.87 -8.46 6.77
N TYR A 85 2.32 -8.98 7.88
CA TYR A 85 1.05 -9.67 7.84
C TYR A 85 0.15 -9.15 8.96
N LEU A 86 -0.90 -8.44 8.57
CA LEU A 86 -1.92 -7.92 9.48
C LEU A 86 -3.24 -8.65 9.27
N SER A 87 -4.05 -8.70 10.32
CA SER A 87 -5.44 -9.11 10.24
C SER A 87 -6.25 -8.13 9.40
N GLN A 88 -7.50 -8.46 9.10
CA GLN A 88 -8.40 -7.53 8.43
C GLN A 88 -8.53 -6.20 9.20
N GLN A 89 -8.50 -6.25 10.53
CA GLN A 89 -8.59 -5.08 11.42
C GLN A 89 -7.27 -4.30 11.53
N GLY A 90 -6.21 -4.72 10.82
CA GLY A 90 -4.93 -4.03 10.84
C GLY A 90 -4.04 -4.37 12.05
N SER A 91 -4.39 -5.40 12.84
CA SER A 91 -3.53 -5.86 13.94
C SER A 91 -2.47 -6.84 13.45
N VAL A 92 -1.26 -6.81 14.03
CA VAL A 92 -0.16 -7.72 13.66
C VAL A 92 -0.56 -9.18 13.92
N VAL A 93 -0.46 -10.03 12.89
CA VAL A 93 -0.72 -11.48 12.97
C VAL A 93 0.59 -12.26 13.03
N LEU A 94 1.60 -11.82 12.27
CA LEU A 94 2.94 -12.41 12.26
C LEU A 94 3.97 -11.30 12.47
N ASP A 95 4.78 -11.43 13.53
CA ASP A 95 5.71 -10.41 14.02
C ASP A 95 7.11 -10.48 13.38
N PHE A 96 7.39 -11.51 12.58
CA PHE A 96 8.66 -11.62 11.87
C PHE A 96 8.80 -10.54 10.77
N LYS A 97 10.00 -9.99 10.63
CA LYS A 97 10.33 -8.95 9.62
C LYS A 97 10.77 -9.50 8.27
N GLY A 98 11.13 -10.78 8.25
CA GLY A 98 11.49 -11.51 7.04
C GLY A 98 11.12 -12.98 7.14
N GLY A 99 10.82 -13.59 6.01
CA GLY A 99 10.39 -14.98 5.93
C GLY A 99 10.46 -15.48 4.48
N PRO A 100 9.82 -16.61 4.15
CA PRO A 100 9.91 -17.21 2.81
C PRO A 100 9.50 -16.27 1.67
N PHE A 101 8.60 -15.32 1.95
CA PHE A 101 8.03 -14.39 0.97
C PHE A 101 8.24 -12.91 1.31
N LYS A 102 8.90 -12.59 2.43
CA LYS A 102 9.23 -11.22 2.83
C LYS A 102 10.73 -11.08 3.01
N GLY A 103 11.33 -10.17 2.26
CA GLY A 103 12.75 -9.85 2.35
C GLY A 103 13.02 -8.40 1.95
N PHE A 104 14.30 -8.07 1.78
CA PHE A 104 14.76 -6.74 1.41
C PHE A 104 14.46 -6.42 -0.07
N PHE A 105 13.18 -6.18 -0.37
CA PHE A 105 12.71 -5.90 -1.72
C PHE A 105 11.59 -4.85 -1.75
N HIS A 106 10.34 -5.24 -1.43
CA HIS A 106 9.19 -4.35 -1.59
C HIS A 106 9.28 -3.06 -0.78
N VAL A 107 9.62 -3.15 0.51
CA VAL A 107 9.73 -1.97 1.39
C VAL A 107 10.83 -1.00 0.91
N PRO A 108 12.11 -1.41 0.80
CA PRO A 108 13.16 -0.48 0.39
C PRO A 108 12.94 0.06 -1.04
N ARG A 109 12.45 -0.77 -1.98
CA ARG A 109 12.14 -0.30 -3.34
C ARG A 109 11.02 0.73 -3.33
N CYS A 110 9.95 0.48 -2.59
CA CYS A 110 8.83 1.41 -2.46
C CYS A 110 9.28 2.77 -1.94
N LEU A 111 10.00 2.79 -0.82
CA LEU A 111 10.48 4.03 -0.22
C LEU A 111 11.41 4.79 -1.16
N TYR A 112 12.39 4.11 -1.75
CA TYR A 112 13.32 4.70 -2.70
C TYR A 112 12.60 5.28 -3.93
N MET A 113 11.67 4.52 -4.52
CA MET A 113 10.93 5.00 -5.69
C MET A 113 10.02 6.18 -5.35
N CYS A 114 9.37 6.17 -4.19
CA CYS A 114 8.52 7.27 -3.76
C CYS A 114 9.34 8.54 -3.50
N GLU A 115 10.47 8.43 -2.83
CA GLU A 115 11.42 9.53 -2.62
C GLU A 115 11.84 10.15 -3.96
N ARG A 116 12.30 9.32 -4.91
CA ARG A 116 12.70 9.78 -6.25
C ARG A 116 11.59 10.48 -7.02
N LEU A 117 10.34 10.00 -6.90
CA LEU A 117 9.18 10.62 -7.55
C LEU A 117 8.81 11.94 -6.89
N LEU A 118 8.87 12.02 -5.56
CA LEU A 118 8.60 13.25 -4.80
C LEU A 118 9.63 14.32 -5.10
N ASP A 119 10.92 13.98 -5.16
CA ASP A 119 11.98 14.92 -5.56
C ASP A 119 11.67 15.55 -6.92
N GLY A 120 11.33 14.72 -7.92
CA GLY A 120 10.98 15.21 -9.25
C GLY A 120 9.71 16.08 -9.28
N LEU A 121 8.73 15.78 -8.41
CA LEU A 121 7.51 16.58 -8.26
C LEU A 121 7.78 17.95 -7.61
N ILE A 122 8.69 18.01 -6.64
CA ILE A 122 9.07 19.24 -5.94
C ILE A 122 9.92 20.14 -6.83
N GLU A 123 10.84 19.58 -7.62
CA GLU A 123 11.68 20.33 -8.57
C GLU A 123 10.89 20.87 -9.77
N GLN A 124 9.78 20.21 -10.14
CA GLN A 124 8.90 20.61 -11.25
C GLN A 124 7.46 20.81 -10.75
N PRO A 125 7.22 21.86 -9.95
CA PRO A 125 5.89 22.14 -9.41
C PRO A 125 4.89 22.37 -10.56
N CYS A 126 3.64 21.95 -10.36
CA CYS A 126 2.56 22.37 -11.24
C CYS A 126 2.44 23.89 -11.21
N ASP A 127 2.34 24.51 -12.38
CA ASP A 127 1.92 25.91 -12.46
C ASP A 127 0.54 26.05 -11.78
N PRO A 128 0.35 27.08 -10.95
CA PRO A 128 -0.86 27.29 -10.14
C PRO A 128 -2.13 27.53 -10.97
#